data_AF-A0A6B8KCN4-F1
#
_entry.id   AF-A0A6B8KCN4-F1
#
_cell.length_a   1.000
_cell.length_b   1.000
_cell.length_c   1.000
_cell.angle_alpha   90.00
_cell.angle_beta   90.00
_cell.angle_gamma   90.00
#
_symmetry.space_group_name_H-M   'P 1'
#
loop_
_entity.id
_entity.type
_entity.pdbx_description
1 polymer ?
#
loop_
_entity_poly.entity_id
_entity_poly.type
_entity_poly.pdbx_seq_one_letter_code
_entity_poly.pdbx_strand_id
1 'polypeptide(L)' 'MSVESAVDYIRRMREDHEFRKSMNEVSEDDDASWAAIREAGFEFTMTEFKKAQDVIYEEFGVTPM' A
#
# COMPACT_ATOMS: atom_id res chain seq x y z
N MET A 1 11.65 0.39 7.47
CA MET A 1 11.75 0.67 6.02
C MET A 1 12.21 -0.58 5.26
N SER A 2 11.27 -1.39 4.78
CA SER A 2 11.56 -2.58 3.95
C SER A 2 10.50 -2.74 2.85
N VAL A 3 10.91 -3.22 1.66
CA VAL A 3 10.02 -3.50 0.51
C VAL A 3 8.93 -4.51 0.89
N GLU A 4 9.24 -5.49 1.75
CA GLU A 4 8.29 -6.49 2.22
C GLU A 4 7.07 -5.85 2.91
N SER A 5 7.27 -4.80 3.73
CA SER A 5 6.16 -4.07 4.36
C SER A 5 5.25 -3.39 3.34
N ALA A 6 5.81 -2.91 2.22
CA ALA A 6 5.02 -2.33 1.15
C ALA A 6 4.24 -3.41 0.38
N VAL A 7 4.81 -4.60 0.18
CA VAL A 7 4.14 -5.73 -0.45
C VAL A 7 2.96 -6.19 0.40
N ASP A 8 3.16 -6.36 1.71
CA ASP A 8 2.09 -6.70 2.65
C ASP A 8 0.98 -5.64 2.67
N TYR A 9 1.34 -4.35 2.65
CA TYR A 9 0.37 -3.26 2.56
C TYR A 9 -0.47 -3.33 1.28
N ILE A 10 0.15 -3.58 0.12
CA ILE A 10 -0.56 -3.68 -1.16
C ILE A 10 -1.45 -4.92 -1.20
N ARG A 11 -0.99 -6.06 -0.66
CA ARG A 11 -1.80 -7.27 -0.53
C ARG A 11 -3.02 -7.01 0.35
N ARG A 12 -2.81 -6.40 1.51
CA ARG A 12 -3.89 -6.03 2.43
C ARG A 12 -4.87 -5.04 1.81
N MET A 13 -4.40 -4.04 1.06
CA MET A 13 -5.25 -3.13 0.27
C MET A 13 -6.12 -3.84 -0.78
N ARG A 14 -5.72 -5.04 -1.26
CA ARG A 14 -6.54 -5.83 -2.19
C ARG A 14 -7.50 -6.78 -1.47
N GLU A 15 -7.04 -7.45 -0.44
CA GLU A 15 -7.82 -8.47 0.27
C GLU A 15 -8.82 -7.85 1.26
N ASP A 16 -8.47 -6.71 1.86
CA ASP A 16 -9.24 -6.02 2.88
C ASP A 16 -9.89 -4.75 2.31
N HIS A 17 -11.14 -4.90 1.88
CA HIS A 17 -11.93 -3.82 1.31
C HIS A 17 -12.23 -2.68 2.31
N GLU A 18 -12.37 -3.00 3.61
CA GLU A 18 -12.60 -1.99 4.64
C GLU A 18 -11.34 -1.16 4.86
N PHE A 19 -10.19 -1.82 4.98
CA PHE A 19 -8.90 -1.16 5.05
C PHE A 19 -8.64 -0.26 3.84
N ARG A 20 -8.93 -0.78 2.63
CA ARG A 20 -8.81 0.01 1.39
C ARG A 20 -9.70 1.24 1.41
N LYS A 21 -10.95 1.10 1.88
CA LYS A 21 -11.88 2.20 1.98
C LYS A 21 -11.36 3.26 2.95
N SER A 22 -10.96 2.86 4.16
CA SER A 22 -10.39 3.78 5.14
C SER A 22 -9.14 4.49 4.64
N MET A 23 -8.23 3.76 3.97
CA MET A 23 -7.03 4.37 3.36
C MET A 23 -7.37 5.35 2.25
N ASN A 24 -8.41 5.07 1.44
CA ASN A 24 -8.86 5.99 0.40
C ASN A 24 -9.54 7.23 0.99
N GLU A 25 -10.28 7.08 2.10
CA GLU A 25 -10.89 8.20 2.83
C GLU A 25 -9.85 9.13 3.48
N VAL A 26 -8.71 8.61 3.95
CA VAL A 26 -7.59 9.43 4.44
C VAL A 26 -6.57 9.79 3.35
N SER A 27 -6.78 9.34 2.11
CA SER A 27 -5.83 9.59 1.01
C SER A 27 -5.81 11.03 0.51
N GLU A 28 -6.84 11.82 0.86
CA GLU A 28 -6.91 13.25 0.56
C GLU A 28 -5.88 14.06 1.36
N ASP A 29 -5.44 13.54 2.51
CA ASP A 29 -4.40 14.09 3.36
C ASP A 29 -3.18 13.16 3.39
N ASP A 30 -2.12 13.53 2.66
CA ASP A 30 -0.87 12.76 2.63
C ASP A 30 -0.36 12.42 4.04
N ASP A 31 -0.41 13.37 4.98
CA ASP A 31 0.05 13.16 6.36
C ASP A 31 -0.81 12.14 7.12
N ALA A 32 -2.13 12.18 6.92
CA ALA A 32 -3.08 11.24 7.55
C ALA A 32 -2.93 9.82 6.96
N SER A 33 -2.76 9.72 5.64
CA SER A 33 -2.45 8.46 4.95
C SER A 33 -1.17 7.84 5.49
N TRP A 34 -0.08 8.60 5.59
CA TRP A 34 1.19 8.11 6.16
C TRP A 34 1.10 7.77 7.64
N ALA A 35 0.30 8.50 8.43
CA ALA A 35 0.04 8.16 9.82
C ALA A 35 -0.70 6.83 9.94
N ALA A 36 -1.76 6.62 9.16
CA ALA A 36 -2.55 5.40 9.18
C ALA A 36 -1.75 4.18 8.71
N ILE A 37 -0.89 4.33 7.70
CA ILE A 37 0.04 3.28 7.24
C ILE A 37 1.00 2.87 8.37
N ARG A 38 1.56 3.85 9.09
CA ARG A 38 2.44 3.61 10.25
C ARG A 38 1.70 2.98 11.43
N GLU A 39 0.49 3.44 11.74
CA GLU A 39 -0.36 2.85 12.78
C GLU A 39 -0.75 1.40 12.47
N ALA A 40 -0.96 1.08 11.20
CA ALA A 40 -1.18 -0.29 10.74
C ALA A 40 0.09 -1.16 10.81
N GLY A 41 1.23 -0.60 11.21
CA GLY A 41 2.51 -1.30 11.35
C GLY A 41 3.31 -1.41 10.05
N PHE A 42 2.90 -0.69 9.01
CA PHE A 42 3.63 -0.65 7.75
C PHE A 42 4.55 0.57 7.71
N GLU A 43 5.82 0.34 7.36
CA GLU A 43 6.77 1.44 7.21
C GLU A 43 7.65 1.22 5.99
N PHE A 44 7.37 2.00 4.95
CA PHE A 44 8.06 1.95 3.68
C PHE A 44 8.12 3.33 3.03
N THR A 45 9.05 3.51 2.11
CA THR A 45 9.18 4.71 1.28
C THR A 45 8.38 4.58 -0.01
N MET A 46 8.08 5.70 -0.66
CA MET A 46 7.46 5.72 -2.00
C MET A 46 8.22 4.86 -3.03
N THR A 47 9.55 4.79 -2.94
CA THR A 47 10.39 3.96 -3.81
C THR A 47 10.11 2.48 -3.58
N GLU A 48 9.97 2.06 -2.33
CA GLU A 48 9.65 0.68 -1.95
C GLU A 48 8.21 0.33 -2.31
N PHE A 49 7.28 1.26 -2.14
CA PHE A 49 5.88 1.11 -2.59
C PHE A 49 5.78 0.87 -4.09
N LYS A 50 6.53 1.63 -4.91
CA LYS A 50 6.60 1.40 -6.36
C LYS A 50 7.17 0.03 -6.70
N LYS A 51 8.26 -0.40 -6.04
CA LYS A 51 8.82 -1.74 -6.24
C LYS A 51 7.83 -2.84 -5.85
N ALA A 52 7.14 -2.67 -4.73
CA ALA A 52 6.15 -3.62 -4.26
C ALA A 52 4.92 -3.68 -5.20
N GLN A 53 4.51 -2.53 -5.75
CA GLN A 53 3.50 -2.49 -6.81
C GLN A 53 3.96 -3.28 -8.03
N ASP A 54 5.18 -3.05 -8.51
CA ASP A 54 5.76 -3.75 -9.67
C ASP A 54 5.74 -5.28 -9.46
N VAL A 55 6.23 -5.75 -8.30
CA VAL A 55 6.20 -7.17 -7.92
C VAL A 55 4.78 -7.74 -7.88
N ILE A 56 3.84 -7.03 -7.25
CA ILE A 56 2.44 -7.46 -7.17
C ILE A 56 1.75 -7.40 -8.54
N TYR A 57 2.13 -6.46 -9.41
CA TYR A 57 1.59 -6.34 -10.75
C TYR A 57 2.09 -7.48 -11.65
N GLU A 58 3.38 -7.82 -11.58
CA GLU A 58 3.94 -9.01 -12.24
C GLU A 58 3.31 -10.30 -11.72
N GLU A 59 3.12 -10.43 -10.39
CA GLU A 59 2.58 -11.64 -9.75
C GLU A 59 1.09 -11.88 -10.09
N PHE A 60 0.29 -10.82 -10.18
CA PHE A 60 -1.16 -10.93 -10.42
C PHE A 60 -1.59 -10.63 -11.87
N GLY A 61 -0.66 -10.27 -12.76
CA GLY A 61 -0.95 -9.97 -14.18
C GLY A 61 -1.85 -8.76 -14.40
N VAL A 62 -1.96 -7.87 -13.43
CA VAL A 62 -2.82 -6.68 -13.53
C VAL A 62 -2.00 -5.56 -14.15
N THR A 63 -1.93 -5.47 -15.47
CA THR A 63 -1.34 -4.29 -16.12
C THR A 63 -2.21 -3.06 -15.80
N PRO A 64 -1.67 -1.99 -15.19
CA PRO A 64 -2.38 -0.73 -15.17
C PRO A 64 -2.48 -0.23 -16.63
N MET A 65 -3.71 -0.15 -17.15
CA MET A 65 -4.02 0.55 -18.40
C MET A 65 -3.90 2.06 -18.19
#